data_AF-A0A9P0AZ93-F1
#
_entry.id   AF-A0A9P0AZ93-F1
#
_cell.length_a   1.000
_cell.length_b   1.000
_cell.length_c   1.000
_cell.angle_alpha   90.00
_cell.angle_beta   90.00
_cell.angle_gamma   90.00
#
_symmetry.space_group_name_H-M   'P 1'
#
loop_
_entity.id
_entity.type
_entity.pdbx_description
1 polymer ?
#
loop_
_entity_poly.entity_id
_entity_poly.type
_entity_poly.pdbx_seq_one_letter_code
_entity_poly.pdbx_strand_id
1 'polypeptide(L)'
;MSASESKRSERQADRIKARINLPFSPTGAGLIPPNVGAQINAGLFGAPYGRQTPRPNLPVAPAPGVGGQTPRPDLPVAPVPFGPSGLSFSGSFGTSGPAVTVGLDGISLEQLINEEWSTFKLTYNKTYPSQEIENFRREIFIENRGNIARFNREYGQGKRSFVQQLNPYGDQLFHEFNNNLNGYNRSLPDGRPRLPFPNGSTFIPSANVILPGNMDWRQVGAVSPVRSQGMCAGCWAFAAAGALEGHNFRKTGSLVELSPQNLIDCTEGGNNGCKGGNVNPAYDYVKNNPGIDTEPSYPYEAKDGPCRFKPETVGGVCTGYVDIAEGDEKGLEIAVATIGPVAVAISCRQTLQFYSEGVYFDPECGNQLKDLNHAVLVVGFGTEPDGKKYWLVKNSYGEKWGQGGYVKMAKDQNNHCGIASAASYPLV
;
A
#
# COMPACT_ATOMS: atom_id res chain seq x y z
N MET A 1 -21.49 -16.56 -8.23
CA MET A 1 -21.63 -15.61 -7.10
C MET A 1 -21.70 -14.14 -7.53
N SER A 2 -21.86 -13.80 -8.83
CA SER A 2 -21.57 -12.45 -9.35
C SER A 2 -22.66 -11.37 -9.21
N ALA A 3 -23.93 -11.72 -9.02
CA ALA A 3 -25.04 -10.73 -9.07
C ALA A 3 -25.30 -9.98 -7.74
N SER A 4 -24.93 -10.56 -6.60
CA SER A 4 -25.14 -9.97 -5.26
C SER A 4 -24.06 -8.96 -4.89
N GLU A 5 -22.81 -9.21 -5.30
CA GLU A 5 -21.66 -8.34 -5.02
C GLU A 5 -21.71 -7.08 -5.87
N SER A 6 -22.07 -7.18 -7.16
CA SER A 6 -22.30 -6.03 -8.05
C SER A 6 -23.36 -5.08 -7.46
N LYS A 7 -24.54 -5.58 -7.07
CA LYS A 7 -25.60 -4.75 -6.45
C LYS A 7 -25.22 -4.16 -5.09
N ARG A 8 -24.26 -4.78 -4.37
CA ARG A 8 -23.72 -4.24 -3.11
C ARG A 8 -22.70 -3.13 -3.38
N SER A 9 -21.87 -3.30 -4.41
CA SER A 9 -20.93 -2.30 -4.92
C SER A 9 -21.65 -1.06 -5.44
N GLU A 10 -22.68 -1.21 -6.28
CA GLU A 10 -23.51 -0.10 -6.77
C GLU A 10 -24.13 0.71 -5.62
N ARG A 11 -24.79 0.03 -4.67
CA ARG A 11 -25.37 0.69 -3.48
C ARG A 11 -24.32 1.34 -2.57
N GLN A 12 -23.08 0.86 -2.59
CA GLN A 12 -21.96 1.47 -1.87
C GLN A 12 -21.47 2.73 -2.62
N ALA A 13 -21.27 2.64 -3.93
CA ALA A 13 -20.93 3.77 -4.78
C ALA A 13 -21.98 4.89 -4.69
N ASP A 14 -23.28 4.55 -4.72
CA ASP A 14 -24.36 5.53 -4.57
C ASP A 14 -24.38 6.18 -3.18
N ARG A 15 -24.09 5.42 -2.11
CA ARG A 15 -23.96 5.98 -0.74
C ARG A 15 -22.75 6.89 -0.59
N ILE A 16 -21.63 6.57 -1.24
CA ILE A 16 -20.43 7.40 -1.25
C ILE A 16 -20.69 8.67 -2.09
N LYS A 17 -21.25 8.54 -3.30
CA LYS A 17 -21.68 9.67 -4.15
C LYS A 17 -22.69 10.57 -3.44
N ALA A 18 -23.66 10.01 -2.73
CA ALA A 18 -24.61 10.78 -1.92
C ALA A 18 -23.91 11.55 -0.78
N ARG A 19 -22.83 11.01 -0.18
CA ARG A 19 -22.00 11.73 0.81
C ARG A 19 -21.10 12.80 0.17
N ILE A 20 -20.62 12.60 -1.07
CA ILE A 20 -19.86 13.62 -1.83
C ILE A 20 -20.78 14.78 -2.22
N ASN A 21 -22.00 14.49 -2.66
CA ASN A 21 -22.99 15.47 -3.12
C ASN A 21 -23.76 16.20 -2.01
N LEU A 22 -23.46 15.93 -0.72
CA LEU A 22 -23.96 16.77 0.36
C LEU A 22 -23.14 18.07 0.38
N PRO A 23 -23.77 19.26 0.23
CA PRO A 23 -23.04 20.50 0.34
C PRO A 23 -22.47 20.63 1.75
N PHE A 24 -21.15 20.76 1.87
CA PHE A 24 -20.50 21.20 3.09
C PHE A 24 -21.00 22.63 3.41
N SER A 25 -22.02 22.72 4.26
CA SER A 25 -22.66 24.00 4.59
C SER A 25 -21.76 24.81 5.54
N PRO A 26 -21.27 26.00 5.14
CA PRO A 26 -20.47 26.86 6.00
C PRO A 26 -21.40 27.76 6.83
N THR A 27 -22.24 27.16 7.68
CA THR A 27 -23.19 27.90 8.53
C THR A 27 -22.68 28.00 9.97
N GLY A 28 -21.66 28.87 10.13
CA GLY A 28 -21.02 29.19 11.40
C GLY A 28 -20.58 30.64 11.53
N ALA A 29 -21.14 31.55 10.72
CA ALA A 29 -20.85 32.99 10.79
C ALA A 29 -21.57 33.65 12.00
N GLY A 30 -21.08 33.35 13.20
CA GLY A 30 -21.47 34.02 14.43
C GLY A 30 -20.84 35.41 14.52
N LEU A 31 -21.67 36.45 14.56
CA LEU A 31 -21.26 37.85 14.68
C LEU A 31 -20.43 38.09 15.96
N ILE A 32 -19.26 38.72 15.81
CA ILE A 32 -18.47 39.24 16.93
C ILE A 32 -18.88 40.71 17.17
N PRO A 33 -19.52 41.07 18.30
CA PRO A 33 -19.58 42.45 18.75
C PRO A 33 -18.26 42.83 19.48
N PRO A 34 -17.74 44.05 19.30
CA PRO A 34 -16.46 44.45 19.87
C PRO A 34 -16.56 44.91 21.34
N ASN A 35 -15.45 44.75 22.07
CA ASN A 35 -15.08 45.43 23.32
C ASN A 35 -16.05 45.36 24.53
N VAL A 36 -15.71 44.51 25.49
CA VAL A 36 -15.66 44.90 26.92
C VAL A 36 -14.37 44.32 27.52
N GLY A 37 -13.59 45.15 28.22
CA GLY A 37 -12.30 44.76 28.82
C GLY A 37 -12.36 44.55 30.33
N ALA A 38 -11.56 43.60 30.82
CA ALA A 38 -11.15 43.38 32.22
C ALA A 38 -9.90 42.44 32.13
N GLN A 39 -8.69 42.73 32.63
CA GLN A 39 -8.27 42.91 34.04
C GLN A 39 -9.00 41.94 34.98
N ILE A 40 -8.40 41.06 35.80
CA ILE A 40 -7.03 40.78 36.27
C ILE A 40 -6.98 39.24 36.60
N ASN A 41 -5.89 38.55 36.97
CA ASN A 41 -4.60 38.96 37.54
C ASN A 41 -3.49 37.92 37.20
N ALA A 42 -2.28 38.08 37.75
CA ALA A 42 -1.26 37.02 37.87
C ALA A 42 -0.88 36.76 39.35
N GLY A 43 -0.50 35.53 39.68
CA GLY A 43 0.05 35.13 40.99
C GLY A 43 0.08 33.60 41.12
N LEU A 44 1.22 32.91 40.97
CA LEU A 44 2.32 32.73 41.94
C LEU A 44 1.92 32.08 43.26
N PHE A 45 2.38 30.83 43.42
CA PHE A 45 2.72 30.01 44.61
C PHE A 45 2.54 28.54 44.14
N GLY A 46 3.31 27.53 44.51
CA GLY A 46 4.40 27.36 45.47
C GLY A 46 4.51 25.84 45.70
N ALA A 47 5.71 25.25 45.59
CA ALA A 47 5.94 23.79 45.63
C ALA A 47 5.93 23.23 47.09
N PRO A 48 6.37 21.98 47.42
CA PRO A 48 6.54 20.72 46.66
C PRO A 48 6.12 19.41 47.45
N TYR A 49 6.44 18.23 46.89
CA TYR A 49 6.70 16.92 47.55
C TYR A 49 5.57 16.09 48.23
N GLY A 50 5.46 14.83 47.80
CA GLY A 50 4.79 13.72 48.51
C GLY A 50 5.11 12.38 47.82
N ARG A 51 5.68 11.40 48.53
CA ARG A 51 6.22 10.14 47.97
C ARG A 51 5.72 8.95 48.81
N GLN A 52 5.74 7.73 48.24
CA GLN A 52 5.44 6.41 48.87
C GLN A 52 3.93 6.09 49.01
N THR A 53 3.41 4.85 48.95
CA THR A 53 3.89 3.52 48.46
C THR A 53 2.65 2.59 48.26
N PRO A 54 2.76 1.42 47.58
CA PRO A 54 1.60 0.59 47.20
C PRO A 54 1.39 -0.67 48.07
N ARG A 55 0.16 -1.26 48.03
CA ARG A 55 -0.27 -2.69 48.22
C ARG A 55 -1.73 -2.75 48.76
N PRO A 56 -2.43 -3.92 48.81
CA PRO A 56 -2.01 -5.31 48.48
C PRO A 56 -2.89 -6.13 47.50
N ASN A 57 -2.33 -7.23 46.99
CA ASN A 57 -3.06 -8.40 46.45
C ASN A 57 -3.49 -9.35 47.58
N LEU A 58 -4.56 -10.15 47.39
CA LEU A 58 -4.91 -11.40 48.12
C LEU A 58 -5.96 -12.21 47.27
N PRO A 59 -6.30 -13.51 47.52
CA PRO A 59 -5.86 -14.59 46.62
C PRO A 59 -6.92 -15.59 46.07
N VAL A 60 -6.50 -16.35 45.03
CA VAL A 60 -6.69 -17.80 44.67
C VAL A 60 -7.82 -18.59 45.40
N ALA A 61 -8.76 -19.31 44.75
CA ALA A 61 -8.66 -20.66 44.14
C ALA A 61 -10.06 -21.19 43.66
N PRO A 62 -10.27 -22.45 43.24
CA PRO A 62 -9.84 -23.14 42.01
C PRO A 62 -11.04 -23.71 41.17
N ALA A 63 -10.75 -24.51 40.12
CA ALA A 63 -11.73 -25.10 39.18
C ALA A 63 -12.55 -26.29 39.72
N PRO A 64 -13.55 -26.77 38.94
CA PRO A 64 -13.36 -28.07 38.28
C PRO A 64 -13.74 -28.10 36.78
N GLY A 65 -13.32 -29.15 36.08
CA GLY A 65 -13.59 -29.38 34.64
C GLY A 65 -14.56 -30.55 34.36
N VAL A 66 -14.35 -31.21 33.21
CA VAL A 66 -15.28 -32.15 32.51
C VAL A 66 -16.44 -31.39 31.83
N GLY A 67 -16.83 -31.66 30.58
CA GLY A 67 -16.30 -32.56 29.54
C GLY A 67 -17.38 -32.78 28.47
N GLY A 68 -17.05 -32.69 27.18
CA GLY A 68 -18.04 -32.81 26.12
C GLY A 68 -17.45 -32.68 24.71
N GLN A 69 -17.33 -33.82 24.03
CA GLN A 69 -17.01 -33.88 22.60
C GLN A 69 -18.31 -33.99 21.78
N THR A 70 -18.46 -33.18 20.74
CA THR A 70 -19.37 -33.44 19.60
C THR A 70 -18.77 -32.89 18.30
N PRO A 71 -19.09 -33.46 17.13
CA PRO A 71 -18.16 -33.49 16.00
C PRO A 71 -18.24 -32.27 15.05
N ARG A 72 -17.19 -32.14 14.22
CA ARG A 72 -17.10 -31.19 13.11
C ARG A 72 -17.96 -31.66 11.92
N PRO A 73 -18.54 -30.75 11.11
CA PRO A 73 -19.06 -31.11 9.80
C PRO A 73 -17.93 -31.31 8.79
N ASP A 74 -18.06 -32.32 7.94
CA ASP A 74 -17.14 -32.61 6.84
C ASP A 74 -17.21 -31.54 5.73
N LEU A 75 -16.06 -31.23 5.14
CA LEU A 75 -15.96 -30.53 3.86
C LEU A 75 -15.06 -31.32 2.89
N PRO A 76 -15.39 -31.34 1.59
CA PRO A 76 -14.82 -32.31 0.66
C PRO A 76 -13.36 -32.00 0.30
N VAL A 77 -12.54 -33.06 0.27
CA VAL A 77 -11.17 -33.03 -0.21
C VAL A 77 -11.18 -32.93 -1.74
N ALA A 78 -10.67 -31.83 -2.29
CA ALA A 78 -10.31 -31.76 -3.71
C ALA A 78 -8.95 -32.46 -3.94
N PRO A 79 -8.78 -33.26 -5.01
CA PRO A 79 -7.57 -34.04 -5.21
C PRO A 79 -6.38 -33.18 -5.65
N VAL A 80 -5.26 -33.35 -4.95
CA VAL A 80 -3.95 -32.82 -5.37
C VAL A 80 -3.37 -33.77 -6.42
N PRO A 81 -2.88 -33.30 -7.59
CA PRO A 81 -2.21 -34.16 -8.55
C PRO A 81 -0.87 -34.65 -8.00
N PHE A 82 -0.66 -35.97 -8.02
CA PHE A 82 0.59 -36.60 -7.65
C PHE A 82 1.70 -36.27 -8.65
N GLY A 83 2.94 -36.12 -8.16
CA GLY A 83 4.13 -36.12 -9.01
C GLY A 83 4.38 -37.51 -9.64
N PRO A 84 5.17 -37.59 -10.72
CA PRO A 84 5.38 -38.84 -11.45
C PRO A 84 6.23 -39.81 -10.62
N SER A 85 5.56 -40.78 -9.99
CA SER A 85 6.20 -42.03 -9.56
C SER A 85 6.24 -42.97 -10.76
N GLY A 86 7.42 -43.52 -11.08
CA GLY A 86 7.59 -44.34 -12.27
C GLY A 86 6.70 -45.59 -12.26
N LEU A 87 5.98 -45.81 -13.36
CA LEU A 87 5.24 -47.04 -13.63
C LEU A 87 5.99 -47.84 -14.70
N SER A 88 6.53 -48.99 -14.32
CA SER A 88 6.88 -50.04 -15.29
C SER A 88 5.64 -50.89 -15.55
N PHE A 89 5.36 -51.17 -16.82
CA PHE A 89 4.29 -52.10 -17.21
C PHE A 89 4.81 -53.00 -18.34
N SER A 90 5.25 -54.21 -17.98
CA SER A 90 5.66 -55.23 -18.94
C SER A 90 4.44 -56.03 -19.41
N GLY A 91 3.75 -55.50 -20.44
CA GLY A 91 2.65 -56.17 -21.12
C GLY A 91 3.02 -56.54 -22.56
N SER A 92 3.41 -57.80 -22.80
CA SER A 92 3.62 -58.29 -24.17
C SER A 92 2.28 -58.64 -24.83
N PHE A 93 1.80 -57.77 -25.73
CA PHE A 93 0.81 -58.13 -26.74
C PHE A 93 1.43 -58.00 -28.13
N GLY A 94 1.58 -59.15 -28.79
CA GLY A 94 2.09 -59.21 -30.15
C GLY A 94 0.97 -59.09 -31.18
N THR A 95 0.91 -57.96 -31.87
CA THR A 95 0.28 -57.84 -33.19
C THR A 95 1.09 -56.87 -34.04
N SER A 96 1.37 -57.24 -35.29
CA SER A 96 2.15 -56.46 -36.24
C SER A 96 1.43 -55.16 -36.65
N GLY A 97 1.92 -54.03 -36.15
CA GLY A 97 1.65 -52.69 -36.63
C GLY A 97 2.90 -51.81 -36.38
N PRO A 98 3.01 -50.63 -37.00
CA PRO A 98 4.13 -49.75 -36.72
C PRO A 98 4.10 -49.36 -35.23
N ALA A 99 5.16 -49.72 -34.50
CA ALA A 99 5.28 -49.36 -33.10
C ALA A 99 5.42 -47.83 -33.01
N VAL A 100 4.33 -47.15 -32.63
CA VAL A 100 4.39 -45.76 -32.20
C VAL A 100 5.08 -45.73 -30.83
N THR A 101 6.41 -45.71 -30.86
CA THR A 101 7.23 -45.41 -29.69
C THR A 101 6.93 -43.99 -29.26
N VAL A 102 6.05 -43.84 -28.27
CA VAL A 102 5.87 -42.57 -27.55
C VAL A 102 7.11 -42.38 -26.69
N GLY A 103 8.14 -41.75 -27.28
CA GLY A 103 9.32 -41.34 -26.57
C GLY A 103 8.94 -40.32 -25.51
N LEU A 104 9.06 -40.69 -24.23
CA LEU A 104 9.07 -39.73 -23.14
C LEU A 104 10.45 -39.09 -23.09
N ASP A 105 10.74 -38.23 -24.06
CA ASP A 105 11.90 -37.35 -24.04
C ASP A 105 11.69 -36.33 -22.91
N GLY A 106 12.14 -36.70 -21.72
CA GLY A 106 11.99 -35.90 -20.51
C GLY A 106 12.74 -34.57 -20.65
N ILE A 107 12.01 -33.47 -20.54
CA ILE A 107 12.60 -32.11 -20.53
C ILE A 107 13.60 -32.03 -19.36
N SER A 108 14.85 -31.68 -19.67
CA SER A 108 15.87 -31.48 -18.64
C SER A 108 15.55 -30.23 -17.80
N LEU A 109 16.00 -30.23 -16.54
CA LEU A 109 15.82 -29.09 -15.64
C LEU A 109 16.34 -27.78 -16.25
N GLU A 110 17.47 -27.85 -16.97
CA GLU A 110 18.09 -26.70 -17.63
C GLU A 110 17.28 -26.20 -18.83
N GLN A 111 16.68 -27.09 -19.64
CA GLN A 111 15.74 -26.69 -20.69
C GLN A 111 14.51 -25.97 -20.11
N LEU A 112 13.90 -26.53 -19.06
CA LEU A 112 12.74 -25.93 -18.40
C LEU A 112 13.06 -24.52 -17.85
N ILE A 113 14.20 -24.35 -17.19
CA ILE A 113 14.63 -23.03 -16.68
C ILE A 113 14.86 -22.05 -17.83
N ASN A 114 15.40 -22.49 -18.97
CA ASN A 114 15.65 -21.63 -20.12
C ASN A 114 14.35 -21.23 -20.85
N GLU A 115 13.35 -22.10 -20.90
CA GLU A 115 12.00 -21.77 -21.40
C GLU A 115 11.29 -20.76 -20.49
N GLU A 116 11.31 -20.97 -19.16
CA GLU A 116 10.75 -20.04 -18.19
C GLU A 116 11.46 -18.67 -18.22
N TRP A 117 12.80 -18.65 -18.30
CA TRP A 117 13.59 -17.42 -18.38
C TRP A 117 13.28 -16.66 -19.67
N SER A 118 13.23 -17.35 -20.81
CA SER A 118 12.85 -16.75 -22.10
C SER A 118 11.44 -16.17 -22.04
N THR A 119 10.49 -16.88 -21.43
CA THR A 119 9.12 -16.42 -21.22
C THR A 119 9.07 -15.19 -20.32
N PHE A 120 9.83 -15.16 -19.22
CA PHE A 120 9.96 -14.01 -18.32
C PHE A 120 10.50 -12.79 -19.08
N LYS A 121 11.58 -12.94 -19.86
CA LYS A 121 12.13 -11.85 -20.66
C LYS A 121 11.12 -11.28 -21.65
N LEU A 122 10.37 -12.13 -22.35
CA LEU A 122 9.34 -11.71 -23.30
C LEU A 122 8.15 -11.01 -22.60
N THR A 123 7.64 -11.59 -21.51
CA THR A 123 6.47 -11.07 -20.75
C THR A 123 6.72 -9.68 -20.16
N TYR A 124 7.96 -9.40 -19.76
CA TYR A 124 8.36 -8.15 -19.12
C TYR A 124 9.29 -7.28 -19.98
N ASN A 125 9.44 -7.60 -21.26
CA ASN A 125 10.29 -6.89 -22.24
C ASN A 125 11.72 -6.61 -21.72
N LYS A 126 12.37 -7.63 -21.15
CA LYS A 126 13.70 -7.52 -20.55
C LYS A 126 14.78 -7.60 -21.61
N THR A 127 15.73 -6.67 -21.52
CA THR A 127 16.98 -6.65 -22.29
C THR A 127 18.14 -6.41 -21.33
N TYR A 128 19.31 -6.95 -21.65
CA TYR A 128 20.51 -6.85 -20.80
C TYR A 128 21.71 -6.41 -21.65
N PRO A 129 22.67 -5.62 -21.09
CA PRO A 129 23.78 -5.06 -21.87
C PRO A 129 24.79 -6.09 -22.39
N SER A 130 24.92 -7.24 -21.71
CA SER A 130 25.83 -8.32 -22.08
C SER A 130 25.34 -9.67 -21.57
N GLN A 131 25.93 -10.76 -22.07
CA GLN A 131 25.57 -12.13 -21.66
C GLN A 131 25.94 -12.39 -20.19
N GLU A 132 27.00 -11.78 -19.67
CA GLU A 132 27.42 -11.91 -18.27
C GLU A 132 26.36 -11.30 -17.33
N ILE A 133 25.83 -10.12 -17.70
CA ILE A 133 24.73 -9.49 -16.95
C ILE A 133 23.44 -10.29 -17.10
N GLU A 134 23.13 -10.82 -18.28
CA GLU A 134 21.96 -11.69 -18.45
C GLU A 134 22.07 -12.96 -17.56
N ASN A 135 23.23 -13.62 -17.55
CA ASN A 135 23.46 -14.81 -16.74
C ASN A 135 23.29 -14.50 -15.24
N PHE A 136 23.87 -13.39 -14.76
CA PHE A 136 23.68 -12.94 -13.38
C PHE A 136 22.20 -12.67 -13.03
N ARG A 137 21.45 -12.04 -13.94
CA ARG A 137 20.01 -11.76 -13.78
C ARG A 137 19.16 -13.04 -13.82
N ARG A 138 19.58 -14.04 -14.60
CA ARG A 138 18.97 -15.38 -14.65
C ARG A 138 19.15 -16.12 -13.32
N GLU A 139 20.32 -16.07 -12.70
CA GLU A 139 20.54 -16.69 -11.38
C GLU A 139 19.67 -16.05 -10.28
N ILE A 140 19.56 -14.71 -10.26
CA ILE A 140 18.64 -13.99 -9.35
C ILE A 140 17.18 -14.43 -9.58
N PHE A 141 16.77 -14.57 -10.84
CA PHE A 141 15.44 -15.04 -11.20
C PHE A 141 15.16 -16.48 -10.70
N ILE A 142 16.13 -17.39 -10.82
CA ILE A 142 16.03 -18.76 -10.31
C ILE A 142 15.90 -18.75 -8.78
N GLU A 143 16.71 -17.95 -8.09
CA GLU A 143 16.65 -17.84 -6.62
C GLU A 143 15.29 -17.28 -6.15
N ASN A 144 14.84 -16.17 -6.74
CA ASN A 144 13.56 -15.54 -6.43
C ASN A 144 12.38 -16.48 -6.72
N ARG A 145 12.39 -17.21 -7.84
CA ARG A 145 11.41 -18.25 -8.15
C ARG A 145 11.41 -19.37 -7.08
N GLY A 146 12.59 -19.80 -6.64
CA GLY A 146 12.75 -20.77 -5.55
C GLY A 146 12.20 -20.26 -4.20
N ASN A 147 12.42 -18.98 -3.89
CA ASN A 147 11.85 -18.31 -2.71
C ASN A 147 10.31 -18.27 -2.77
N ILE A 148 9.74 -17.85 -3.90
CA ILE A 148 8.29 -17.80 -4.13
C ILE A 148 7.66 -19.20 -4.00
N ALA A 149 8.29 -20.23 -4.58
CA ALA A 149 7.80 -21.60 -4.49
C ALA A 149 7.81 -22.13 -3.03
N ARG A 150 8.84 -21.81 -2.24
CA ARG A 150 8.89 -22.13 -0.80
C ARG A 150 7.78 -21.39 -0.03
N PHE A 151 7.61 -20.09 -0.26
CA PHE A 151 6.60 -19.28 0.38
C PHE A 151 5.17 -19.78 0.10
N ASN A 152 4.87 -20.06 -1.17
CA ASN A 152 3.56 -20.57 -1.58
C ASN A 152 3.27 -21.99 -1.06
N ARG A 153 4.31 -22.82 -0.81
CA ARG A 153 4.16 -24.09 -0.11
C ARG A 153 3.72 -23.91 1.35
N GLU A 154 4.18 -22.85 2.02
CA GLU A 154 3.72 -22.50 3.38
C GLU A 154 2.29 -21.93 3.37
N TYR A 155 1.94 -21.13 2.35
CA TYR A 155 0.56 -20.69 2.12
C TYR A 155 -0.41 -21.88 1.97
N GLY A 156 -0.05 -22.87 1.16
CA GLY A 156 -0.83 -24.12 1.01
C GLY A 156 -0.94 -24.97 2.28
N GLN A 157 -0.15 -24.67 3.32
CA GLN A 157 -0.24 -25.27 4.66
C GLN A 157 -1.00 -24.38 5.67
N GLY A 158 -1.60 -23.26 5.23
CA GLY A 158 -2.29 -22.29 6.08
C GLY A 158 -1.37 -21.44 6.96
N LYS A 159 -0.05 -21.43 6.71
CA LYS A 159 0.94 -20.68 7.51
C LYS A 159 1.15 -19.23 7.07
N ARG A 160 0.68 -18.88 5.87
CA ARG A 160 0.74 -17.53 5.28
C ARG A 160 -0.68 -17.08 4.91
N SER A 161 -0.92 -15.77 4.93
CA SER A 161 -2.23 -15.17 4.63
C SER A 161 -2.37 -14.63 3.19
N PHE A 162 -1.30 -14.74 2.40
CA PHE A 162 -1.20 -14.23 1.04
C PHE A 162 -0.31 -15.15 0.17
N VAL A 163 -0.35 -14.94 -1.14
CA VAL A 163 0.40 -15.68 -2.17
C VAL A 163 1.41 -14.74 -2.84
N GLN A 164 2.53 -15.31 -3.30
CA GLN A 164 3.52 -14.60 -4.10
C GLN A 164 3.52 -15.06 -5.57
N GLN A 165 3.94 -14.18 -6.47
CA GLN A 165 4.14 -14.51 -7.90
C GLN A 165 5.35 -13.79 -8.49
N LEU A 166 5.91 -14.38 -9.56
CA LEU A 166 6.88 -13.69 -10.41
C LEU A 166 6.22 -12.53 -11.13
N ASN A 167 6.87 -11.37 -11.07
CA ASN A 167 6.41 -10.09 -11.61
C ASN A 167 7.61 -9.39 -12.30
N PRO A 168 7.51 -8.13 -12.78
CA PRO A 168 8.61 -7.46 -13.49
C PRO A 168 9.94 -7.35 -12.72
N TYR A 169 9.95 -7.61 -11.42
CA TYR A 169 11.12 -7.49 -10.53
C TYR A 169 11.75 -8.85 -10.16
N GLY A 170 11.37 -9.93 -10.85
CA GLY A 170 11.90 -11.29 -10.60
C GLY A 170 13.42 -11.43 -10.75
N ASP A 171 14.04 -10.60 -11.57
CA ASP A 171 15.48 -10.52 -11.86
C ASP A 171 16.24 -9.53 -10.95
N GLN A 172 15.60 -8.96 -9.93
CA GLN A 172 16.20 -7.99 -9.00
C GLN A 172 16.40 -8.57 -7.60
N LEU A 173 17.56 -8.28 -7.01
CA LEU A 173 17.82 -8.52 -5.59
C LEU A 173 17.01 -7.52 -4.76
N PHE A 174 16.55 -7.93 -3.58
CA PHE A 174 15.68 -7.07 -2.77
C PHE A 174 16.32 -5.72 -2.39
N HIS A 175 17.64 -5.66 -2.22
CA HIS A 175 18.32 -4.38 -1.95
C HIS A 175 18.35 -3.46 -3.19
N GLU A 176 18.44 -4.00 -4.41
CA GLU A 176 18.32 -3.22 -5.64
C GLU A 176 16.90 -2.70 -5.80
N PHE A 177 15.91 -3.57 -5.60
CA PHE A 177 14.50 -3.21 -5.62
C PHE A 177 14.20 -2.10 -4.61
N ASN A 178 14.65 -2.28 -3.36
CA ASN A 178 14.46 -1.30 -2.30
C ASN A 178 15.13 0.04 -2.64
N ASN A 179 16.40 0.05 -3.05
CA ASN A 179 17.10 1.31 -3.30
C ASN A 179 16.56 2.09 -4.50
N ASN A 180 15.99 1.41 -5.50
CA ASN A 180 15.49 2.06 -6.73
C ASN A 180 13.99 2.40 -6.67
N LEU A 181 13.19 1.72 -5.84
CA LEU A 181 11.74 1.93 -5.78
C LEU A 181 11.23 2.45 -4.42
N ASN A 182 11.96 2.26 -3.32
CA ASN A 182 11.52 2.66 -1.98
C ASN A 182 12.28 3.90 -1.52
N GLY A 183 11.71 5.08 -1.81
CA GLY A 183 12.31 6.38 -1.53
C GLY A 183 11.58 7.25 -0.52
N TYR A 184 10.68 6.69 0.30
CA TYR A 184 10.14 7.48 1.41
C TYR A 184 11.25 7.75 2.43
N ASN A 185 11.49 9.02 2.74
CA ASN A 185 12.44 9.45 3.76
C ASN A 185 11.83 10.58 4.58
N ARG A 186 11.93 10.48 5.91
CA ARG A 186 11.47 11.52 6.86
C ARG A 186 12.63 12.39 7.39
N SER A 187 13.87 12.06 7.04
CA SER A 187 15.07 12.79 7.44
C SER A 187 15.21 14.08 6.64
N LEU A 188 15.83 15.10 7.25
CA LEU A 188 16.33 16.25 6.51
C LEU A 188 17.58 15.87 5.69
N PRO A 189 17.98 16.68 4.68
CA PRO A 189 19.20 16.45 3.89
C PRO A 189 20.50 16.41 4.71
N ASP A 190 20.50 16.95 5.93
CA ASP A 190 21.61 16.90 6.89
C ASP A 190 21.58 15.67 7.81
N GLY A 191 20.70 14.71 7.55
CA GLY A 191 20.54 13.48 8.33
C GLY A 191 19.81 13.64 9.67
N ARG A 192 19.36 14.86 10.02
CA ARG A 192 18.64 15.06 11.29
C ARG A 192 17.20 14.53 11.21
N PRO A 193 16.67 13.94 12.30
CA PRO A 193 15.24 13.70 12.43
C PRO A 193 14.50 15.02 12.32
N ARG A 194 13.58 15.12 11.36
CA ARG A 194 12.76 16.33 11.21
C ARG A 194 11.79 16.42 12.38
N LEU A 195 11.90 17.53 13.14
CA LEU A 195 10.87 17.93 14.09
C LEU A 195 9.49 17.90 13.39
N PRO A 196 8.40 17.57 14.10
CA PRO A 196 7.06 17.60 13.51
C PRO A 196 6.84 18.95 12.82
N PHE A 197 6.47 18.89 11.53
CA PHE A 197 6.30 20.09 10.71
C PHE A 197 5.20 20.96 11.32
N PRO A 198 5.45 22.24 11.66
CA PRO A 198 4.43 23.10 12.25
C PRO A 198 3.35 23.58 11.26
N ASN A 199 3.39 23.12 10.00
CA ASN A 199 2.49 23.56 8.92
C ASN A 199 1.26 22.68 8.73
N GLY A 200 1.33 21.40 9.12
CA GLY A 200 0.22 20.45 9.02
C GLY A 200 -0.78 20.63 10.16
N SER A 201 -2.06 20.47 9.88
CA SER A 201 -3.07 20.33 10.94
C SER A 201 -3.12 18.88 11.44
N THR A 202 -3.47 18.65 12.70
CA THR A 202 -3.71 17.28 13.20
C THR A 202 -5.16 16.87 12.93
N PHE A 203 -5.39 15.64 12.45
CA PHE A 203 -6.73 15.12 12.25
C PHE A 203 -7.40 14.84 13.60
N ILE A 204 -8.58 15.43 13.81
CA ILE A 204 -9.44 15.17 14.97
C ILE A 204 -10.66 14.39 14.46
N PRO A 205 -10.71 13.06 14.64
CA PRO A 205 -11.84 12.26 14.17
C PRO A 205 -13.12 12.58 14.95
N SER A 206 -14.27 12.58 14.27
CA SER A 206 -15.57 12.72 14.93
C SER A 206 -15.91 11.46 15.73
N ALA A 207 -16.14 11.61 17.04
CA ALA A 207 -16.35 10.50 17.98
C ALA A 207 -17.57 9.62 17.65
N ASN A 208 -18.58 10.16 16.98
CA ASN A 208 -19.86 9.49 16.70
C ASN A 208 -20.03 9.08 15.22
N VAL A 209 -18.92 8.90 14.48
CA VAL A 209 -18.96 8.57 13.05
C VAL A 209 -19.39 7.12 12.79
N ILE A 210 -20.46 6.95 12.00
CA ILE A 210 -20.89 5.62 11.52
C ILE A 210 -20.16 5.30 10.21
N LEU A 211 -19.20 4.38 10.33
CA LEU A 211 -18.36 3.91 9.23
C LEU A 211 -19.03 2.78 8.44
N PRO A 212 -18.83 2.70 7.11
CA PRO A 212 -19.23 1.53 6.34
C PRO A 212 -18.31 0.35 6.66
N GLY A 213 -18.80 -0.89 6.55
CA GLY A 213 -17.97 -2.09 6.79
C GLY A 213 -16.94 -2.38 5.69
N ASN A 214 -17.08 -1.76 4.51
CA ASN A 214 -16.10 -1.74 3.44
C ASN A 214 -16.13 -0.36 2.78
N MET A 215 -14.99 0.09 2.27
CA MET A 215 -14.81 1.36 1.56
C MET A 215 -13.86 1.13 0.39
N ASP A 216 -14.18 1.67 -0.79
CA ASP A 216 -13.33 1.57 -1.98
C ASP A 216 -13.55 2.80 -2.87
N TRP A 217 -12.60 3.73 -2.86
CA TRP A 217 -12.66 4.98 -3.62
C TRP A 217 -12.60 4.76 -5.14
N ARG A 218 -12.16 3.59 -5.61
CA ARG A 218 -12.18 3.24 -7.04
C ARG A 218 -13.61 3.12 -7.57
N GLN A 219 -14.53 2.60 -6.75
CA GLN A 219 -15.95 2.40 -7.12
C GLN A 219 -16.69 3.71 -7.41
N VAL A 220 -16.15 4.86 -6.98
CA VAL A 220 -16.71 6.19 -7.27
C VAL A 220 -15.86 7.02 -8.22
N GLY A 221 -14.76 6.50 -8.75
CA GLY A 221 -13.89 7.23 -9.68
C GLY A 221 -12.94 8.24 -9.02
N ALA A 222 -12.69 8.13 -7.71
CA ALA A 222 -11.79 9.03 -6.99
C ALA A 222 -10.32 8.54 -6.97
N VAL A 223 -9.95 7.67 -7.90
CA VAL A 223 -8.63 7.01 -7.97
C VAL A 223 -8.23 6.86 -9.43
N SER A 224 -7.10 7.44 -9.82
CA SER A 224 -6.50 7.32 -11.17
C SER A 224 -6.01 5.90 -11.48
N PRO A 225 -5.72 5.58 -12.75
CA PRO A 225 -5.04 4.34 -13.14
C PRO A 225 -3.74 4.10 -12.36
N VAL A 226 -3.30 2.84 -12.27
CA VAL A 226 -2.01 2.54 -11.63
C VAL A 226 -0.89 2.94 -12.57
N ARG A 227 0.13 3.61 -12.03
CA ARG A 227 1.34 4.00 -12.74
C ARG A 227 2.55 3.23 -12.21
N SER A 228 3.64 3.25 -12.95
CA SER A 228 4.93 2.67 -12.53
C SER A 228 5.98 3.77 -12.42
N GLN A 229 6.64 3.86 -11.26
CA GLN A 229 7.76 4.78 -11.03
C GLN A 229 9.07 4.31 -11.70
N GLY A 230 9.14 3.08 -12.21
CA GLY A 230 10.36 2.54 -12.82
C GLY A 230 11.56 2.54 -11.85
N MET A 231 12.75 2.88 -12.36
CA MET A 231 14.01 2.91 -11.60
C MET A 231 14.27 4.29 -10.98
N CYS A 232 13.26 4.85 -10.31
CA CYS A 232 13.29 6.14 -9.64
C CYS A 232 12.58 6.00 -8.30
N ALA A 233 13.21 6.43 -7.19
CA ALA A 233 12.64 6.31 -5.85
C ALA A 233 11.55 7.36 -5.54
N GLY A 234 10.74 7.71 -6.56
CA GLY A 234 9.72 8.76 -6.55
C GLY A 234 8.38 8.37 -5.92
N CYS A 235 8.28 7.24 -5.21
CA CYS A 235 7.05 6.76 -4.55
C CYS A 235 6.29 7.84 -3.76
N TRP A 236 7.03 8.74 -3.08
CA TRP A 236 6.48 9.88 -2.34
C TRP A 236 5.68 10.84 -3.23
N ALA A 237 6.12 11.06 -4.48
CA ALA A 237 5.45 11.91 -5.45
C ALA A 237 4.18 11.24 -5.99
N PHE A 238 4.21 9.93 -6.26
CA PHE A 238 3.02 9.17 -6.66
C PHE A 238 1.96 9.12 -5.56
N ALA A 239 2.36 8.95 -4.30
CA ALA A 239 1.44 8.98 -3.16
C ALA A 239 0.83 10.38 -2.95
N ALA A 240 1.64 11.44 -3.06
CA ALA A 240 1.17 12.82 -2.98
C ALA A 240 0.20 13.18 -4.12
N ALA A 241 0.58 12.90 -5.37
CA ALA A 241 -0.26 13.11 -6.54
C ALA A 241 -1.58 12.33 -6.42
N GLY A 242 -1.53 11.03 -6.11
CA GLY A 242 -2.71 10.18 -5.95
C GLY A 242 -3.69 10.65 -4.88
N ALA A 243 -3.21 11.28 -3.81
CA ALA A 243 -4.07 11.92 -2.82
C ALA A 243 -4.66 13.24 -3.36
N LEU A 244 -3.84 14.10 -3.98
CA LEU A 244 -4.31 15.34 -4.60
C LEU A 244 -5.39 15.08 -5.67
N GLU A 245 -5.22 14.06 -6.51
CA GLU A 245 -6.19 13.60 -7.51
C GLU A 245 -7.54 13.26 -6.86
N GLY A 246 -7.54 12.37 -5.86
CA GLY A 246 -8.77 11.90 -5.21
C GLY A 246 -9.49 13.00 -4.42
N HIS A 247 -8.76 13.96 -3.84
CA HIS A 247 -9.36 15.08 -3.13
C HIS A 247 -9.87 16.16 -4.08
N ASN A 248 -9.12 16.53 -5.12
CA ASN A 248 -9.61 17.44 -6.16
C ASN A 248 -10.86 16.84 -6.85
N PHE A 249 -10.88 15.54 -7.15
CA PHE A 249 -12.09 14.85 -7.63
C PHE A 249 -13.29 15.02 -6.70
N ARG A 250 -13.12 14.87 -5.38
CA ARG A 250 -14.22 15.07 -4.41
C ARG A 250 -14.74 16.51 -4.39
N LYS A 251 -13.94 17.49 -4.80
CA LYS A 251 -14.32 18.92 -4.86
C LYS A 251 -14.95 19.32 -6.20
N THR A 252 -14.45 18.79 -7.31
CA THR A 252 -14.84 19.20 -8.68
C THR A 252 -15.80 18.22 -9.37
N GLY A 253 -15.88 16.98 -8.90
CA GLY A 253 -16.58 15.88 -9.58
C GLY A 253 -15.85 15.31 -10.79
N SER A 254 -14.64 15.81 -11.12
CA SER A 254 -13.85 15.40 -12.29
C SER A 254 -12.46 14.91 -11.87
N LEU A 255 -12.07 13.73 -12.36
CA LEU A 255 -10.77 13.13 -12.04
C LEU A 255 -9.77 13.58 -13.10
N VAL A 256 -8.73 14.27 -12.66
CA VAL A 256 -7.62 14.74 -13.49
C VAL A 256 -6.37 14.03 -13.00
N GLU A 257 -5.61 13.37 -13.90
CA GLU A 257 -4.32 12.77 -13.54
C GLU A 257 -3.27 13.88 -13.36
N LEU A 258 -2.55 13.86 -12.24
CA LEU A 258 -1.61 14.90 -11.83
C LEU A 258 -0.16 14.41 -11.92
N SER A 259 0.74 15.29 -12.35
CA SER A 259 2.13 14.93 -12.66
C SER A 259 2.98 14.63 -11.42
N PRO A 260 3.46 13.38 -11.24
CA PRO A 260 4.47 13.07 -10.23
C PRO A 260 5.83 13.67 -10.62
N GLN A 261 6.07 13.92 -11.90
CA GLN A 261 7.32 14.52 -12.39
C GLN A 261 7.44 16.00 -12.01
N ASN A 262 6.34 16.75 -12.06
CA ASN A 262 6.28 18.12 -11.53
C ASN A 262 6.71 18.13 -10.06
N LEU A 263 6.23 17.18 -9.25
CA LEU A 263 6.66 17.07 -7.86
C LEU A 263 8.15 16.72 -7.74
N ILE A 264 8.64 15.71 -8.48
CA ILE A 264 10.04 15.26 -8.47
C ILE A 264 11.02 16.39 -8.84
N ASP A 265 10.70 17.18 -9.86
CA ASP A 265 11.59 18.22 -10.40
C ASP A 265 11.50 19.55 -9.64
N CYS A 266 10.39 19.83 -8.95
CA CYS A 266 10.10 21.15 -8.36
C CYS A 266 9.95 21.18 -6.82
N THR A 267 9.83 20.03 -6.14
CA THR A 267 9.63 20.01 -4.67
C THR A 267 10.96 20.11 -3.93
N GLU A 268 11.20 21.24 -3.28
CA GLU A 268 12.32 21.42 -2.36
C GLU A 268 12.00 20.92 -0.93
N GLY A 269 12.80 21.33 0.06
CA GLY A 269 12.43 21.16 1.47
C GLY A 269 12.49 19.71 1.94
N GLY A 270 13.54 18.96 1.57
CA GLY A 270 13.80 17.59 2.03
C GLY A 270 13.46 16.49 1.03
N ASN A 271 12.86 16.86 -0.11
CA ASN A 271 12.67 15.95 -1.24
C ASN A 271 13.86 16.10 -2.19
N ASN A 272 14.31 14.99 -2.76
CA ASN A 272 15.53 14.88 -3.58
C ASN A 272 15.22 14.11 -4.88
N GLY A 273 14.07 14.39 -5.49
CA GLY A 273 13.60 13.73 -6.70
C GLY A 273 13.57 12.19 -6.59
N CYS A 274 14.25 11.53 -7.53
CA CYS A 274 14.42 10.09 -7.63
C CYS A 274 15.34 9.48 -6.57
N LYS A 275 15.96 10.28 -5.68
CA LYS A 275 16.71 9.81 -4.50
C LYS A 275 15.85 9.73 -3.24
N GLY A 276 14.56 10.02 -3.38
CA GLY A 276 13.58 9.92 -2.31
C GLY A 276 13.18 11.26 -1.70
N GLY A 277 12.19 11.21 -0.81
CA GLY A 277 11.51 12.37 -0.25
C GLY A 277 10.31 11.98 0.60
N ASN A 278 9.50 12.98 0.92
CA ASN A 278 8.35 12.88 1.81
C ASN A 278 7.10 13.45 1.13
N VAL A 279 5.93 12.97 1.54
CA VAL A 279 4.64 13.41 1.00
C VAL A 279 4.31 14.84 1.42
N ASN A 280 4.56 15.22 2.68
CA ASN A 280 4.12 16.51 3.22
C ASN A 280 4.79 17.73 2.55
N PRO A 281 6.12 17.75 2.26
CA PRO A 281 6.75 18.79 1.45
C PRO A 281 6.16 18.94 0.05
N ALA A 282 5.62 17.87 -0.55
CA ALA A 282 4.94 17.95 -1.84
C ALA A 282 3.62 18.73 -1.71
N TYR A 283 2.86 18.52 -0.64
CA TYR A 283 1.67 19.33 -0.35
C TYR A 283 2.01 20.79 -0.02
N ASP A 284 3.09 21.05 0.73
CA ASP A 284 3.61 22.42 0.97
C ASP A 284 4.03 23.08 -0.36
N TYR A 285 4.69 22.36 -1.28
CA TYR A 285 5.00 22.86 -2.62
C TYR A 285 3.74 23.24 -3.40
N VAL A 286 2.77 22.33 -3.54
CA VAL A 286 1.53 22.57 -4.32
C VAL A 286 0.65 23.67 -3.69
N LYS A 287 0.81 23.94 -2.39
CA LYS A 287 0.16 25.06 -1.68
C LYS A 287 0.83 26.42 -1.95
N ASN A 288 2.16 26.44 -2.00
CA ASN A 288 2.93 27.68 -2.20
C ASN A 288 3.11 28.01 -3.68
N ASN A 289 2.97 27.01 -4.56
CA ASN A 289 2.82 27.13 -6.01
C ASN A 289 1.33 27.35 -6.36
N PRO A 290 0.97 27.86 -7.56
CA PRO A 290 -0.43 27.99 -7.98
C PRO A 290 -1.21 26.66 -8.10
N GLY A 291 -0.52 25.52 -8.04
CA GLY A 291 -1.10 24.19 -8.08
C GLY A 291 -0.07 23.14 -8.49
N ILE A 292 -0.52 22.09 -9.17
CA ILE A 292 0.29 21.00 -9.74
C ILE A 292 -0.19 20.72 -11.17
N ASP A 293 0.77 20.53 -12.08
CA ASP A 293 0.49 20.27 -13.50
C ASP A 293 -0.20 18.92 -13.73
N THR A 294 -0.97 18.81 -14.82
CA THR A 294 -1.51 17.52 -15.26
C THR A 294 -0.41 16.56 -15.76
N GLU A 295 -0.62 15.26 -15.65
CA GLU A 295 0.30 14.25 -16.22
C GLU A 295 0.52 14.44 -17.75
N PRO A 296 -0.51 14.73 -18.59
CA PRO A 296 -0.28 15.01 -20.02
C PRO A 296 0.55 16.27 -20.32
N SER A 297 0.50 17.30 -19.47
CA SER A 297 1.26 18.54 -19.68
C SER A 297 2.70 18.47 -19.15
N TYR A 298 2.94 17.62 -18.15
CA TYR A 298 4.24 17.38 -17.55
C TYR A 298 4.44 15.86 -17.36
N PRO A 299 4.74 15.10 -18.42
CA PRO A 299 4.76 13.63 -18.36
C PRO A 299 5.84 13.05 -17.45
N TYR A 300 5.60 11.84 -16.94
CA TYR A 300 6.57 11.10 -16.16
C TYR A 300 7.79 10.61 -16.95
N GLU A 301 9.00 10.94 -16.48
CA GLU A 301 10.27 10.65 -17.14
C GLU A 301 11.16 9.66 -16.37
N ALA A 302 10.77 9.24 -15.16
CA ALA A 302 11.49 8.28 -14.30
C ALA A 302 12.96 8.65 -13.99
N LYS A 303 13.27 9.95 -13.93
CA LYS A 303 14.60 10.51 -13.64
C LYS A 303 14.47 11.92 -13.05
N ASP A 304 15.54 12.46 -12.49
CA ASP A 304 15.59 13.88 -12.08
C ASP A 304 15.68 14.81 -13.31
N GLY A 305 14.94 15.92 -13.30
CA GLY A 305 15.02 16.99 -14.29
C GLY A 305 14.97 18.39 -13.64
N PRO A 306 15.21 19.46 -14.41
CA PRO A 306 14.99 20.83 -13.93
C PRO A 306 13.49 21.10 -13.77
N CYS A 307 13.06 21.92 -12.80
CA CYS A 307 11.64 22.28 -12.69
C CYS A 307 11.11 22.98 -13.96
N ARG A 308 10.03 22.45 -14.55
CA ARG A 308 9.38 22.95 -15.79
C ARG A 308 7.91 23.36 -15.61
N PHE A 309 7.48 23.64 -14.36
CA PHE A 309 6.09 23.94 -14.01
C PHE A 309 5.51 25.12 -14.82
N LYS A 310 4.22 25.03 -15.19
CA LYS A 310 3.51 26.09 -15.93
C LYS A 310 2.14 26.41 -15.32
N PRO A 311 1.87 27.66 -14.90
CA PRO A 311 0.57 28.04 -14.34
C PRO A 311 -0.64 27.73 -15.23
N GLU A 312 -0.44 27.67 -16.55
CA GLU A 312 -1.49 27.42 -17.55
C GLU A 312 -1.93 25.95 -17.61
N THR A 313 -1.18 25.03 -17.01
CA THR A 313 -1.43 23.57 -17.08
C THR A 313 -1.74 22.92 -15.73
N VAL A 314 -2.06 23.73 -14.72
CA VAL A 314 -2.51 23.28 -13.39
C VAL A 314 -3.76 22.38 -13.52
N GLY A 315 -3.62 21.13 -13.08
CA GLY A 315 -4.70 20.14 -12.99
C GLY A 315 -5.34 20.00 -11.62
N GLY A 316 -4.66 20.47 -10.56
CA GLY A 316 -5.12 20.35 -9.19
C GLY A 316 -4.46 21.38 -8.26
N VAL A 317 -5.12 21.66 -7.14
CA VAL A 317 -4.68 22.64 -6.14
C VAL A 317 -4.50 22.01 -4.76
N CYS A 318 -3.84 22.74 -3.87
CA CYS A 318 -3.65 22.42 -2.45
C CYS A 318 -3.72 23.71 -1.63
N THR A 319 -4.29 23.65 -0.42
CA THR A 319 -4.34 24.76 0.55
C THR A 319 -3.62 24.45 1.85
N GLY A 320 -3.23 23.19 2.04
CA GLY A 320 -2.61 22.64 3.24
C GLY A 320 -2.73 21.12 3.28
N TYR A 321 -2.37 20.52 4.41
CA TYR A 321 -2.56 19.09 4.65
C TYR A 321 -2.91 18.84 6.11
N VAL A 322 -3.41 17.63 6.35
CA VAL A 322 -3.73 17.13 7.67
C VAL A 322 -2.99 15.82 7.90
N ASP A 323 -2.27 15.75 9.01
CA ASP A 323 -1.60 14.53 9.50
C ASP A 323 -2.55 13.76 10.43
N ILE A 324 -2.65 12.45 10.23
CA ILE A 324 -3.29 11.53 11.17
C ILE A 324 -2.27 11.19 12.26
N ALA A 325 -2.74 11.01 13.50
CA ALA A 325 -1.87 10.70 14.64
C ALA A 325 -1.07 9.40 14.42
N GLU A 326 0.21 9.40 14.81
CA GLU A 326 1.12 8.28 14.59
C GLU A 326 0.57 6.97 15.17
N GLY A 327 0.36 5.99 14.29
CA GLY A 327 -0.13 4.66 14.64
C GLY A 327 -1.64 4.54 14.83
N ASP A 328 -2.41 5.62 14.65
CA ASP A 328 -3.86 5.61 14.79
C ASP A 328 -4.56 5.01 13.56
N GLU A 329 -4.57 3.67 13.48
CA GLU A 329 -5.34 2.91 12.49
C GLU A 329 -6.84 3.29 12.50
N LYS A 330 -7.39 3.77 13.64
CA LYS A 330 -8.80 4.17 13.73
C LYS A 330 -9.03 5.55 13.14
N GLY A 331 -8.15 6.52 13.42
CA GLY A 331 -8.11 7.82 12.77
C GLY A 331 -7.96 7.69 11.27
N LEU A 332 -7.08 6.80 10.80
CA LEU A 332 -6.93 6.47 9.37
C LEU A 332 -8.22 5.89 8.78
N GLU A 333 -8.91 4.99 9.47
CA GLU A 333 -10.17 4.38 8.99
C GLU A 333 -11.26 5.44 8.81
N ILE A 334 -11.35 6.36 9.77
CA ILE A 334 -12.30 7.47 9.75
C ILE A 334 -11.94 8.44 8.61
N ALA A 335 -10.67 8.84 8.48
CA ALA A 335 -10.20 9.71 7.41
C ALA A 335 -10.49 9.12 6.01
N VAL A 336 -10.20 7.83 5.81
CA VAL A 336 -10.49 7.13 4.54
C VAL A 336 -11.99 7.07 4.26
N ALA A 337 -12.83 6.87 5.28
CA ALA A 337 -14.29 6.76 5.11
C ALA A 337 -15.03 8.10 4.94
N THR A 338 -14.46 9.22 5.42
CA THR A 338 -15.14 10.53 5.41
C THR A 338 -14.46 11.58 4.54
N ILE A 339 -13.13 11.52 4.38
CA ILE A 339 -12.34 12.57 3.74
C ILE A 339 -11.79 12.17 2.37
N GLY A 340 -11.30 10.95 2.15
CA GLY A 340 -10.78 10.57 0.82
C GLY A 340 -9.69 9.51 0.86
N PRO A 341 -9.03 9.24 -0.28
CA PRO A 341 -7.75 8.54 -0.29
C PRO A 341 -6.73 9.25 0.62
N VAL A 342 -5.89 8.48 1.31
CA VAL A 342 -4.88 9.00 2.26
C VAL A 342 -3.51 8.48 1.84
N ALA A 343 -2.53 9.37 1.73
CA ALA A 343 -1.15 8.98 1.46
C ALA A 343 -0.52 8.47 2.75
N VAL A 344 0.17 7.33 2.68
CA VAL A 344 0.81 6.69 3.83
C VAL A 344 2.21 6.22 3.48
N ALA A 345 3.07 6.08 4.49
CA ALA A 345 4.33 5.37 4.35
C ALA A 345 4.29 4.00 5.06
N ILE A 346 4.96 3.01 4.47
CA ILE A 346 5.05 1.64 4.97
C ILE A 346 6.51 1.16 4.99
N SER A 347 6.77 0.15 5.83
CA SER A 347 8.00 -0.64 5.80
C SER A 347 7.88 -1.73 4.72
N CYS A 348 8.66 -1.63 3.64
CA CYS A 348 8.70 -2.65 2.60
C CYS A 348 9.66 -3.79 2.95
N ARG A 349 9.23 -5.05 2.71
CA ARG A 349 10.01 -6.28 2.89
C ARG A 349 10.18 -7.02 1.57
N GLN A 350 11.13 -7.96 1.47
CA GLN A 350 11.29 -8.85 0.31
C GLN A 350 10.01 -9.64 0.01
N THR A 351 9.21 -9.94 1.05
CA THR A 351 7.94 -10.63 0.86
C THR A 351 6.90 -9.80 0.08
N LEU A 352 6.96 -8.46 0.18
CA LEU A 352 6.11 -7.53 -0.55
C LEU A 352 6.56 -7.35 -2.01
N GLN A 353 7.85 -7.46 -2.31
CA GLN A 353 8.40 -7.41 -3.68
C GLN A 353 7.63 -8.35 -4.62
N PHE A 354 7.25 -9.54 -4.13
CA PHE A 354 6.55 -10.58 -4.90
C PHE A 354 5.10 -10.81 -4.52
N TYR A 355 4.47 -9.93 -3.73
CA TYR A 355 3.04 -10.06 -3.39
C TYR A 355 2.16 -10.20 -4.65
N SER A 356 1.22 -11.15 -4.62
CA SER A 356 0.20 -11.38 -5.64
C SER A 356 -1.20 -11.09 -5.11
N GLU A 357 -1.65 -11.88 -4.14
CA GLU A 357 -3.05 -11.91 -3.68
C GLU A 357 -3.19 -12.33 -2.21
N GLY A 358 -4.36 -12.10 -1.63
CA GLY A 358 -4.66 -12.35 -0.21
C GLY A 358 -4.37 -11.12 0.67
N VAL A 359 -4.41 -11.29 1.99
CA VAL A 359 -4.13 -10.19 2.92
C VAL A 359 -2.66 -10.26 3.33
N TYR A 360 -1.86 -9.31 2.87
CA TYR A 360 -0.45 -9.20 3.18
C TYR A 360 -0.23 -9.01 4.69
N PHE A 361 0.48 -9.96 5.29
CA PHE A 361 0.94 -9.92 6.67
C PHE A 361 2.31 -10.59 6.81
N ASP A 362 3.32 -9.79 7.12
CA ASP A 362 4.67 -10.24 7.45
C ASP A 362 5.04 -9.89 8.91
N PRO A 363 5.33 -10.87 9.79
CA PRO A 363 5.71 -10.58 11.18
C PRO A 363 7.02 -9.79 11.31
N GLU A 364 7.84 -9.69 10.26
CA GLU A 364 9.09 -8.92 10.25
C GLU A 364 8.92 -7.46 9.77
N CYS A 365 7.69 -7.02 9.45
CA CYS A 365 7.43 -5.63 9.10
C CYS A 365 7.63 -4.71 10.31
N GLY A 366 8.53 -3.73 10.20
CA GLY A 366 8.66 -2.67 11.19
C GLY A 366 7.45 -1.74 11.17
N ASN A 367 7.06 -1.22 12.34
CA ASN A 367 5.94 -0.27 12.48
C ASN A 367 6.36 1.11 13.00
N GLN A 368 7.65 1.34 13.23
CA GLN A 368 8.17 2.62 13.71
C GLN A 368 8.48 3.55 12.53
N LEU A 369 8.42 4.87 12.74
CA LEU A 369 8.74 5.88 11.71
C LEU A 369 10.09 5.68 11.00
N LYS A 370 11.09 5.11 11.69
CA LYS A 370 12.43 4.82 11.16
C LYS A 370 12.47 3.60 10.21
N ASP A 371 11.47 2.74 10.26
CA ASP A 371 11.40 1.49 9.48
C ASP A 371 10.67 1.70 8.14
N LEU A 372 10.04 2.86 7.96
CA LEU A 372 9.26 3.22 6.77
C LEU A 372 10.19 3.67 5.65
N ASN A 373 10.01 3.10 4.46
CA ASN A 373 10.87 3.37 3.30
C ASN A 373 10.08 3.47 1.97
N HIS A 374 8.80 3.13 1.95
CA HIS A 374 7.98 3.21 0.74
C HIS A 374 6.70 4.00 0.99
N ALA A 375 6.31 4.86 0.04
CA ALA A 375 5.08 5.67 0.12
C ALA A 375 4.02 5.15 -0.87
N VAL A 376 2.79 5.02 -0.38
CA VAL A 376 1.65 4.41 -1.08
C VAL A 376 0.36 5.15 -0.74
N LEU A 377 -0.75 4.81 -1.40
CA LEU A 377 -2.03 5.48 -1.21
C LEU A 377 -3.09 4.49 -0.70
N VAL A 378 -3.61 4.70 0.51
CA VAL A 378 -4.79 3.97 1.02
C VAL A 378 -6.03 4.52 0.31
N VAL A 379 -6.66 3.67 -0.51
CA VAL A 379 -7.86 4.01 -1.29
C VAL A 379 -9.12 3.33 -0.75
N GLY A 380 -9.02 2.64 0.39
CA GLY A 380 -10.14 1.93 0.98
C GLY A 380 -9.74 0.97 2.09
N PHE A 381 -10.71 0.20 2.55
CA PHE A 381 -10.54 -0.87 3.52
C PHE A 381 -11.71 -1.86 3.41
N GLY A 382 -11.56 -3.05 3.95
CA GLY A 382 -12.63 -4.04 3.96
C GLY A 382 -12.37 -5.21 4.88
N THR A 383 -13.23 -6.22 4.77
CA THR A 383 -13.09 -7.51 5.45
C THR A 383 -13.33 -8.63 4.45
N GLU A 384 -12.38 -9.56 4.34
CA GLU A 384 -12.50 -10.76 3.53
C GLU A 384 -13.60 -11.71 4.07
N PRO A 385 -14.11 -12.66 3.26
CA PRO A 385 -15.07 -13.66 3.70
C PRO A 385 -14.60 -14.53 4.88
N ASP A 386 -13.28 -14.67 5.08
CA ASP A 386 -12.68 -15.39 6.21
C ASP A 386 -12.49 -14.53 7.48
N GLY A 387 -12.98 -13.28 7.45
CA GLY A 387 -12.92 -12.35 8.58
C GLY A 387 -11.64 -11.50 8.66
N LYS A 388 -10.66 -11.70 7.77
CA LYS A 388 -9.44 -10.86 7.77
C LYS A 388 -9.76 -9.45 7.30
N LYS A 389 -9.49 -8.47 8.15
CA LYS A 389 -9.59 -7.04 7.79
C LYS A 389 -8.36 -6.60 6.99
N TYR A 390 -8.57 -5.71 6.02
CA TYR A 390 -7.51 -5.16 5.22
C TYR A 390 -7.67 -3.67 4.91
N TRP A 391 -6.54 -3.00 4.71
CA TRP A 391 -6.39 -1.74 3.99
C TRP A 391 -6.25 -2.04 2.51
N LEU A 392 -7.01 -1.33 1.66
CA LEU A 392 -6.86 -1.40 0.21
C LEU A 392 -5.89 -0.31 -0.24
N VAL A 393 -4.73 -0.71 -0.72
CA VAL A 393 -3.60 0.18 -0.98
C VAL A 393 -3.24 0.16 -2.46
N LYS A 394 -3.21 1.34 -3.09
CA LYS A 394 -2.67 1.56 -4.43
C LYS A 394 -1.15 1.73 -4.34
N ASN A 395 -0.43 0.99 -5.18
CA ASN A 395 1.03 1.07 -5.28
C ASN A 395 1.48 1.75 -6.58
N SER A 396 2.76 2.11 -6.67
CA SER A 396 3.42 2.77 -7.80
C SER A 396 4.40 1.86 -8.56
N TYR A 397 4.23 0.55 -8.46
CA TYR A 397 5.04 -0.47 -9.15
C TYR A 397 4.42 -0.96 -10.48
N GLY A 398 3.37 -0.30 -10.98
CA GLY A 398 2.65 -0.71 -12.18
C GLY A 398 1.66 -1.87 -11.98
N GLU A 399 0.78 -2.06 -12.96
CA GLU A 399 -0.33 -3.02 -12.89
C GLU A 399 0.09 -4.49 -12.87
N LYS A 400 1.31 -4.80 -13.37
CA LYS A 400 1.88 -6.15 -13.38
C LYS A 400 2.40 -6.61 -12.00
N TRP A 401 2.26 -5.79 -10.95
CA TRP A 401 2.59 -6.12 -9.57
C TRP A 401 1.30 -6.24 -8.72
N GLY A 402 1.24 -7.19 -7.78
CA GLY A 402 0.08 -7.38 -6.90
C GLY A 402 -1.23 -7.64 -7.65
N GLN A 403 -2.35 -7.20 -7.07
CA GLN A 403 -3.69 -7.33 -7.64
C GLN A 403 -3.97 -6.14 -8.57
N GLY A 404 -3.39 -6.15 -9.77
CA GLY A 404 -3.53 -5.06 -10.74
C GLY A 404 -2.94 -3.74 -10.24
N GLY A 405 -1.81 -3.80 -9.53
CA GLY A 405 -1.16 -2.65 -8.89
C GLY A 405 -1.59 -2.36 -7.46
N TYR A 406 -2.49 -3.15 -6.88
CA TYR A 406 -2.99 -2.98 -5.52
C TYR A 406 -2.52 -4.09 -4.57
N VAL A 407 -2.43 -3.77 -3.29
CA VAL A 407 -2.22 -4.74 -2.19
C VAL A 407 -3.30 -4.56 -1.12
N LYS A 408 -3.73 -5.68 -0.55
CA LYS A 408 -4.56 -5.70 0.66
C LYS A 408 -3.64 -5.89 1.85
N MET A 409 -3.32 -4.83 2.58
CA MET A 409 -2.44 -4.92 3.77
C MET A 409 -3.26 -5.20 5.02
N ALA A 410 -2.76 -6.01 5.95
CA ALA A 410 -3.49 -6.35 7.17
C ALA A 410 -3.88 -5.09 7.98
N LYS A 411 -5.14 -5.04 8.44
CA LYS A 411 -5.71 -3.92 9.21
C LYS A 411 -6.08 -4.36 10.63
N ASP A 412 -5.96 -3.43 11.58
CA ASP A 412 -6.16 -3.65 13.02
C ASP A 412 -5.20 -4.72 13.57
N GLN A 413 -3.96 -4.73 13.08
CA GLN A 413 -2.93 -5.75 13.34
C GLN A 413 -1.65 -5.09 13.86
N ASN A 414 -1.78 -4.32 14.95
CA ASN A 414 -0.68 -3.60 15.60
C ASN A 414 0.05 -2.62 14.66
N ASN A 415 -0.72 -1.88 13.84
CA ASN A 415 -0.18 -0.93 12.86
C ASN A 415 0.83 -1.63 11.92
N HIS A 416 0.37 -2.69 11.25
CA HIS A 416 1.21 -3.57 10.45
C HIS A 416 1.97 -2.81 9.35
N CYS A 417 3.28 -3.04 9.24
CA CYS A 417 4.22 -2.27 8.40
C CYS A 417 4.22 -0.75 8.63
N GLY A 418 3.65 -0.26 9.74
CA GLY A 418 3.60 1.17 10.07
C GLY A 418 2.64 1.98 9.21
N ILE A 419 1.62 1.35 8.62
CA ILE A 419 0.67 1.97 7.67
C ILE A 419 -0.07 3.20 8.20
N ALA A 420 -0.21 3.36 9.52
CA ALA A 420 -0.77 4.54 10.17
C ALA A 420 0.30 5.42 10.87
N SER A 421 1.59 5.07 10.80
CA SER A 421 2.66 5.82 11.48
C SER A 421 2.97 7.16 10.81
N ALA A 422 2.87 7.23 9.49
CA ALA A 422 3.01 8.47 8.72
C ALA A 422 1.93 8.51 7.64
N ALA A 423 0.75 8.99 8.03
CA ALA A 423 -0.44 9.07 7.18
C ALA A 423 -0.94 10.51 7.10
N SER A 424 -1.12 11.04 5.89
CA SER A 424 -1.56 12.42 5.66
C SER A 424 -2.41 12.57 4.40
N TYR A 425 -3.19 13.65 4.34
CA TYR A 425 -4.02 13.98 3.19
C TYR A 425 -4.04 15.49 2.91
N PRO A 426 -4.19 15.91 1.63
CA PRO A 426 -4.22 17.33 1.27
C PRO A 426 -5.59 17.97 1.54
N LEU A 427 -5.60 19.29 1.71
CA LEU A 427 -6.79 20.13 1.72
C LEU A 427 -6.89 20.87 0.38
N VAL A 428 -8.06 20.88 -0.25
CA VAL A 428 -8.24 21.33 -1.65
C VAL A 428 -9.21 22.49 -1.82
#